data_AF-A0A437PIB8-F1
#
_entry.id   AF-A0A437PIB8-F1
#
_cell.length_a   1.000
_cell.length_b   1.000
_cell.length_c   1.000
_cell.angle_alpha   90.00
_cell.angle_beta   90.00
_cell.angle_gamma   90.00
#
_symmetry.space_group_name_H-M   'P 1'
#
loop_
_entity.id
_entity.type
_entity.pdbx_description
1 polymer ?
#
loop_
_entity_poly.entity_id
_entity_poly.type
_entity_poly.pdbx_seq_one_letter_code
_entity_poly.pdbx_strand_id
1 'polypeptide(L)'
;MTALLDDGRAVSDATEPGADAEAGVTESGRTEADSDESRAGRAALAVPGVARLTGALGGLGRPVHIGEHPEGTAALPRRHVRIELAVSGGRRVLDVTRDVRTAVTAALADHPSVAVLVTAVN
;
A
#
# COMPACT_ATOMS: atom_id res chain seq x y z
N MET A 1 -36.10 -44.88 -6.91
CA MET A 1 -36.10 -45.12 -8.36
C MET A 1 -35.64 -43.82 -9.02
N THR A 2 -34.42 -43.82 -9.52
CA THR A 2 -33.69 -42.71 -10.15
C THR A 2 -34.35 -42.33 -11.47
N ALA A 3 -34.53 -41.03 -11.74
CA ALA A 3 -34.78 -40.52 -13.09
C ALA A 3 -33.72 -39.47 -13.39
N LEU A 4 -32.79 -39.90 -14.23
CA LEU A 4 -31.64 -39.20 -14.79
C LEU A 4 -32.16 -38.32 -15.94
N LEU A 5 -31.90 -37.02 -15.93
CA LEU A 5 -32.17 -36.14 -17.07
C LEU A 5 -30.99 -36.21 -18.04
N ASP A 6 -31.27 -36.74 -19.22
CA ASP A 6 -30.47 -36.65 -20.43
C ASP A 6 -30.85 -35.34 -21.12
N ASP A 7 -29.94 -34.37 -21.17
CA ASP A 7 -30.07 -33.19 -22.02
C ASP A 7 -28.97 -33.26 -23.09
N GLY A 8 -29.35 -33.82 -24.23
CA GLY A 8 -28.55 -33.84 -25.44
C GLY A 8 -28.38 -32.43 -26.01
N ARG A 9 -27.15 -31.92 -25.97
CA ARG A 9 -26.72 -30.82 -26.82
C ARG A 9 -25.47 -31.22 -27.60
N ALA A 10 -25.68 -31.56 -28.87
CA ALA A 10 -24.63 -31.53 -29.87
C ALA A 10 -25.14 -30.76 -31.08
N VAL A 11 -24.43 -29.69 -31.42
CA VAL A 11 -23.98 -29.19 -32.75
C VAL A 11 -23.63 -27.70 -32.59
N SER A 12 -22.62 -27.13 -33.22
CA SER A 12 -21.46 -27.63 -33.96
C SER A 12 -20.54 -26.40 -34.15
N ASP A 13 -19.25 -26.72 -34.28
CA ASP A 13 -18.09 -25.94 -34.69
C ASP A 13 -18.30 -24.70 -35.59
N ALA A 14 -17.57 -23.63 -35.24
CA ALA A 14 -17.13 -22.56 -36.14
C ALA A 14 -15.79 -21.95 -35.64
N THR A 15 -14.70 -22.69 -35.83
CA THR A 15 -13.40 -22.26 -36.43
C THR A 15 -13.54 -20.92 -37.23
N GLU A 16 -12.81 -19.79 -37.08
CA GLU A 16 -11.38 -19.46 -36.83
C GLU A 16 -11.21 -17.90 -36.62
N PRO A 17 -10.00 -17.35 -36.40
CA PRO A 17 -9.68 -16.35 -35.36
C PRO A 17 -9.68 -14.88 -35.84
N GLY A 18 -10.26 -14.02 -35.00
CA GLY A 18 -10.08 -12.57 -35.08
C GLY A 18 -8.99 -12.14 -34.11
N ALA A 19 -7.83 -11.79 -34.67
CA ALA A 19 -6.76 -11.12 -33.96
C ALA A 19 -7.24 -9.78 -33.44
N ASP A 20 -7.43 -9.67 -32.13
CA ASP A 20 -7.17 -8.45 -31.37
C ASP A 20 -6.64 -8.89 -30.00
N ALA A 21 -5.33 -9.05 -29.98
CA ALA A 21 -4.53 -9.17 -28.79
C ALA A 21 -4.57 -7.82 -28.04
N GLU A 22 -5.71 -7.46 -27.46
CA GLU A 22 -5.72 -6.52 -26.36
C GLU A 22 -5.43 -7.35 -25.11
N ALA A 23 -4.15 -7.71 -25.01
CA ALA A 23 -3.50 -8.02 -23.76
C ALA A 23 -3.91 -6.93 -22.79
N GLY A 24 -4.95 -7.21 -22.00
CA GLY A 24 -5.38 -6.41 -20.87
C GLY A 24 -4.17 -6.32 -19.98
N VAL A 25 -3.47 -5.21 -20.16
CA VAL A 25 -2.14 -4.93 -19.65
C VAL A 25 -2.18 -5.35 -18.21
N THR A 26 -1.32 -6.29 -17.86
CA THR A 26 -0.97 -6.53 -16.48
C THR A 26 -0.55 -5.19 -15.91
N GLU A 27 -1.49 -4.48 -15.28
CA GLU A 27 -1.27 -3.30 -14.45
C GLU A 27 -0.55 -3.69 -13.15
N SER A 28 0.22 -4.77 -13.21
CA SER A 28 1.10 -5.31 -12.20
C SER A 28 2.50 -4.66 -12.29
N GLY A 29 2.67 -3.68 -13.17
CA GLY A 29 3.96 -3.10 -13.57
C GLY A 29 4.12 -1.58 -13.43
N ARG A 30 3.12 -0.82 -12.96
CA ARG A 30 3.39 0.52 -12.36
C ARG A 30 4.10 0.25 -11.05
N THR A 31 5.42 0.17 -11.19
CA THR A 31 6.37 -0.45 -10.27
C THR A 31 6.08 -0.03 -8.83
N GLU A 32 6.14 -0.96 -7.88
CA GLU A 32 5.99 -0.68 -6.44
C GLU A 32 6.68 0.63 -6.01
N ALA A 33 7.79 0.99 -6.66
CA ALA A 33 8.55 2.23 -6.55
C ALA A 33 7.77 3.56 -6.73
N ASP A 34 6.68 3.60 -7.50
CA ASP A 34 5.89 4.83 -7.74
C ASP A 34 4.56 4.85 -6.95
N SER A 35 4.34 3.87 -6.08
CA SER A 35 3.23 3.92 -5.14
C SER A 35 3.41 5.05 -4.11
N ASP A 36 2.30 5.58 -3.61
CA ASP A 36 2.32 6.56 -2.52
C ASP A 36 2.99 6.01 -1.26
N GLU A 37 2.91 4.69 -1.03
CA GLU A 37 3.62 4.02 0.05
C GLU A 37 5.14 4.04 -0.14
N SER A 38 5.64 3.80 -1.36
CA SER A 38 7.06 3.96 -1.66
C SER A 38 7.53 5.40 -1.52
N ARG A 39 6.71 6.37 -1.95
CA ARG A 39 7.03 7.80 -1.82
C ARG A 39 7.10 8.21 -0.34
N ALA A 40 6.14 7.78 0.47
CA ALA A 40 6.14 8.00 1.91
C ALA A 40 7.33 7.32 2.60
N GLY A 41 7.63 6.06 2.24
CA GLY A 41 8.77 5.32 2.78
C GLY A 41 10.11 6.00 2.49
N ARG A 42 10.31 6.46 1.25
CA ARG A 42 11.51 7.23 0.86
C ARG A 42 11.61 8.56 1.60
N ALA A 43 10.50 9.30 1.73
CA ALA A 43 10.47 10.56 2.46
C ALA A 43 10.87 10.37 3.92
N ALA A 44 10.37 9.31 4.57
CA ALA A 44 10.73 8.99 5.95
C ALA A 44 12.20 8.59 6.10
N LEU A 45 12.73 7.76 5.20
CA LEU A 45 14.15 7.35 5.23
C LEU A 45 15.11 8.51 4.98
N ALA A 46 14.67 9.59 4.32
CA ALA A 46 15.48 10.78 4.11
C ALA A 46 15.62 11.65 5.37
N VAL A 47 14.84 11.40 6.43
CA VAL A 47 14.89 12.20 7.66
C VAL A 47 16.09 11.80 8.53
N PRO A 48 16.97 12.75 8.90
CA PRO A 48 18.07 12.48 9.82
C PRO A 48 17.57 11.93 11.17
N GLY A 49 18.06 10.74 11.52
CA GLY A 49 17.70 10.05 12.76
C GLY A 49 16.81 8.82 12.55
N VAL A 50 16.28 8.61 11.34
CA VAL A 50 15.62 7.34 10.96
C VAL A 50 16.71 6.32 10.59
N ALA A 51 16.73 5.18 11.29
CA ALA A 51 17.72 4.13 11.06
C ALA A 51 17.26 3.13 9.98
N ARG A 52 15.98 2.72 10.04
CA ARG A 52 15.35 1.84 9.04
C ARG A 52 13.83 1.84 9.21
N LEU A 53 13.13 1.38 8.17
CA LEU A 53 11.74 0.98 8.24
C LEU A 53 11.64 -0.48 8.73
N THR A 54 10.63 -0.82 9.54
CA THR A 54 10.63 -2.10 10.28
C THR A 54 9.50 -3.07 9.91
N GLY A 55 8.30 -2.57 9.58
CA GLY A 55 7.17 -3.43 9.15
C GLY A 55 6.76 -4.51 10.13
N ALA A 56 7.09 -4.34 11.43
CA ALA A 56 6.92 -5.37 12.45
C ALA A 56 5.44 -5.63 12.82
N LEU A 57 4.56 -4.67 12.56
CA LEU A 57 3.16 -4.68 12.94
C LEU A 57 2.22 -4.53 11.73
N GLY A 58 2.77 -4.24 10.54
CA GLY A 58 2.04 -4.11 9.28
C GLY A 58 2.03 -5.41 8.47
N GLY A 59 1.13 -6.34 8.80
CA GLY A 59 0.81 -7.51 7.96
C GLY A 59 2.03 -8.21 7.32
N LEU A 60 2.07 -8.24 5.97
CA LEU A 60 3.11 -8.84 5.12
C LEU A 60 4.51 -8.16 5.23
N GLY A 61 4.90 -7.68 6.42
CA GLY A 61 6.15 -6.94 6.63
C GLY A 61 6.15 -5.54 6.03
N ARG A 62 4.98 -4.95 5.79
CA ARG A 62 4.84 -3.64 5.15
C ARG A 62 5.04 -2.53 6.18
N PRO A 63 6.11 -1.72 6.06
CA PRO A 63 6.38 -0.66 7.02
C PRO A 63 5.50 0.57 6.83
N VAL A 64 4.88 0.72 5.67
CA VAL A 64 3.96 1.82 5.36
C VAL A 64 2.61 1.23 5.02
N HIS A 65 1.57 1.78 5.64
CA HIS A 65 0.18 1.43 5.36
C HIS A 65 -0.62 2.70 5.13
N ILE A 66 -1.31 2.77 3.99
CA ILE A 66 -2.22 3.85 3.67
C ILE A 66 -3.64 3.33 3.79
N GLY A 67 -4.37 3.82 4.80
CA GLY A 67 -5.79 3.55 4.96
C GLY A 67 -6.62 4.63 4.29
N GLU A 68 -7.44 4.24 3.32
CA GLU A 68 -8.56 5.05 2.82
C GLU A 68 -9.84 4.54 3.49
N HIS A 69 -10.62 5.45 4.07
CA HIS A 69 -11.93 5.11 4.60
C HIS A 69 -13.00 5.80 3.74
N PRO A 70 -14.00 5.05 3.23
CA PRO A 70 -15.14 5.67 2.56
C PRO A 70 -15.86 6.58 3.56
N GLU A 71 -16.26 7.76 3.07
CA GLU A 71 -16.89 8.82 3.86
C GLU A 71 -18.06 8.27 4.70
N GLY A 72 -18.05 8.49 6.02
CA GLY A 72 -19.27 8.42 6.83
C GLY A 72 -19.18 7.73 8.20
N THR A 73 -18.23 6.84 8.46
CA THR A 73 -18.22 6.06 9.74
C THR A 73 -16.85 5.80 10.38
N ALA A 74 -15.75 6.24 9.78
CA ALA A 74 -14.42 6.04 10.35
C ALA A 74 -14.05 7.12 11.37
N ALA A 75 -13.39 6.72 12.46
CA ALA A 75 -12.81 7.64 13.45
C ALA A 75 -11.76 8.60 12.84
N LEU A 76 -11.24 8.26 11.65
CA LEU A 76 -10.33 9.09 10.86
C LEU A 76 -11.01 9.43 9.51
N PRO A 77 -11.56 10.65 9.37
CA PRO A 77 -12.32 11.04 8.18
C PRO A 77 -11.46 11.35 6.95
N ARG A 78 -10.13 11.30 7.08
CA ARG A 78 -9.17 11.55 5.99
C ARG A 78 -8.25 10.35 5.81
N ARG A 79 -7.68 10.22 4.61
CA ARG A 79 -6.59 9.30 4.31
C ARG A 79 -5.53 9.37 5.41
N HIS A 80 -5.11 8.20 5.89
CA HIS A 80 -4.17 8.09 7.00
C HIS A 80 -2.99 7.21 6.62
N VAL A 81 -1.78 7.75 6.81
CA VAL A 81 -0.53 7.02 6.64
C VAL A 81 -0.06 6.55 8.01
N ARG A 82 0.11 5.25 8.17
CA ARG A 82 0.82 4.65 9.30
C ARG A 82 2.20 4.20 8.83
N ILE A 83 3.24 4.63 9.55
CA ILE A 83 4.62 4.23 9.24
C ILE A 83 5.32 3.65 10.46
N GLU A 84 6.06 2.57 10.25
CA GLU A 84 6.81 1.82 11.26
C GLU A 84 8.31 1.93 11.01
N LEU A 85 9.04 2.41 12.02
CA LEU A 85 10.47 2.71 11.88
C LEU A 85 11.25 2.48 13.17
N ALA A 86 12.56 2.34 13.00
CA ALA A 86 13.55 2.44 14.07
C ALA A 86 14.27 3.78 13.99
N VAL A 87 14.59 4.37 15.14
CA VAL A 87 15.33 5.62 15.25
C VAL A 87 16.72 5.40 15.83
N SER A 88 17.69 6.22 15.42
CA SER A 88 19.03 6.25 16.02
C SER A 88 19.05 7.12 17.29
N GLY A 89 19.82 6.73 18.30
CA GLY A 89 19.91 7.35 19.63
C GLY A 89 20.60 8.72 19.69
N GLY A 90 21.11 9.23 18.57
CA GLY A 90 21.78 10.53 18.48
C GLY A 90 20.82 11.74 18.46
N ARG A 91 19.50 11.53 18.35
CA ARG A 91 18.48 12.59 18.30
C ARG A 91 17.29 12.24 19.20
N ARG A 92 16.58 13.25 19.70
CA ARG A 92 15.33 13.02 20.43
C ARG A 92 14.32 12.38 19.50
N VAL A 93 13.75 11.25 19.93
CA VAL A 93 12.73 10.51 19.18
C VAL A 93 11.56 11.40 18.77
N LEU A 94 11.16 12.33 19.64
CA LEU A 94 10.08 13.28 19.33
C LEU A 94 10.40 14.20 18.15
N ASP A 95 11.64 14.68 18.05
CA ASP A 95 12.04 15.59 16.97
C ASP A 95 12.10 14.81 15.65
N VAL A 96 12.68 13.60 15.66
CA VAL A 96 12.70 12.72 14.48
C VAL A 96 11.29 12.38 14.00
N THR A 97 10.38 12.02 14.90
CA THR A 97 8.99 11.68 14.53
C THR A 97 8.20 12.88 14.00
N ARG A 98 8.46 14.09 14.50
CA ARG A 98 7.88 15.34 13.95
C ARG A 98 8.41 15.67 12.56
N ASP A 99 9.72 15.51 12.36
CA ASP A 99 10.36 15.71 11.06
C ASP A 99 9.83 14.70 10.03
N VAL A 100 9.71 13.42 10.41
CA VAL A 100 9.10 12.36 9.58
C VAL A 100 7.67 12.72 9.21
N ARG A 101 6.83 13.11 10.18
CA ARG A 101 5.45 13.52 9.88
C ARG A 101 5.40 14.64 8.85
N THR A 102 6.24 15.66 9.02
CA THR A 102 6.31 16.80 8.09
C THR A 102 6.75 16.37 6.70
N ALA A 103 7.82 15.57 6.60
CA ALA A 103 8.36 15.09 5.34
C ALA A 103 7.38 14.20 4.57
N VAL A 104 6.69 13.28 5.26
CA VAL A 104 5.72 12.37 4.63
C VAL A 104 4.46 13.12 4.20
N THR A 105 3.93 14.03 5.03
CA THR A 105 2.78 14.85 4.62
C THR A 105 3.10 15.70 3.39
N ALA A 106 4.31 16.27 3.30
CA ALA A 106 4.73 17.08 2.16
C ALA A 106 5.00 16.25 0.88
N ALA A 107 5.30 14.95 1.02
CA ALA A 107 5.59 14.08 -0.11
C ALA A 107 4.33 13.59 -0.84
N LEU A 108 3.14 13.72 -0.23
CA LEU A 108 1.87 13.23 -0.76
C LEU A 108 0.93 14.39 -1.08
N ALA A 109 0.29 14.35 -2.26
CA ALA A 109 -0.48 15.48 -2.79
C ALA A 109 -1.70 15.87 -1.93
N ASP A 110 -2.31 14.88 -1.29
CA ASP A 110 -3.53 15.06 -0.47
C ASP A 110 -3.23 15.46 0.99
N HIS A 111 -1.96 15.60 1.35
CA HIS A 111 -1.51 16.00 2.69
C HIS A 111 -2.18 15.17 3.81
N PRO A 112 -2.01 13.83 3.79
CA PRO A 112 -2.72 12.96 4.72
C PRO A 112 -2.23 13.15 6.16
N SER A 113 -3.05 12.68 7.10
CA SER A 113 -2.61 12.53 8.48
C SER A 113 -1.61 11.39 8.60
N VAL A 114 -0.57 11.53 9.44
CA VAL A 114 0.49 10.54 9.58
C VAL A 114 0.64 10.11 11.04
N ALA A 115 0.56 8.80 11.30
CA ALA A 115 0.97 8.17 12.55
C ALA A 115 2.34 7.51 12.39
N VAL A 116 3.24 7.79 13.33
CA VAL A 116 4.59 7.21 13.36
C VAL A 116 4.69 6.25 14.53
N LEU A 117 5.01 4.99 14.24
CA LEU A 117 5.26 3.95 15.23
C LEU A 117 6.76 3.70 15.29
N VAL A 118 7.33 4.02 16.44
CA VAL A 118 8.74 3.73 16.73
C VAL A 118 8.82 2.35 17.36
N THR A 119 9.37 1.38 16.63
CA THR A 119 9.44 -0.02 17.07
C THR A 119 10.80 -0.38 17.65
N ALA A 120 11.80 0.50 17.53
CA ALA A 120 13.12 0.36 18.15
C ALA A 120 13.84 1.70 18.25
N VAL A 121 14.75 1.79 19.22
CA VAL A 121 15.72 2.89 19.36
C VAL A 121 17.10 2.24 19.45
N ASN A 122 18.00 2.60 18.53
CA ASN A 122 19.35 2.01 18.39
C ASN A 122 20.44 2.96 18.83
#